data_AF-U6GGA6-F1
#
_entry.id   AF-U6GGA6-F1
#
_cell.length_a   1.000
_cell.length_b   1.000
_cell.length_c   1.000
_cell.angle_alpha   90.00
_cell.angle_beta   90.00
_cell.angle_gamma   90.00
#
_symmetry.space_group_name_H-M   'P 1'
#
loop_
_entity.id
_entity.type
_entity.pdbx_description
1 polymer ?
#
loop_
_entity_poly.entity_id
_entity_poly.type
_entity_poly.pdbx_seq_one_letter_code
_entity_poly.pdbx_strand_id
1 'polypeptide(L)'
;MEGASLRGVFDYLGEGSFKTRSQTRPGVTLLQSELDHIKAIASGMLSDVDLQRQIELQRMAEKQKEAAERVSGWQNLLCNARQRRLLERQLQRRRKEDELLMQDQEEEMCRKQLEKDLIERAGAVAVERDEKIRTFIRAQMVADTLAGQREQLRWAERKASMEQERQLDLLREEQSMNRRLVEKEQRDKQEQQEKIMQAQAFLRQQINERAQRRKQESDELAAEAEAAKRQLDEEQQAEHEAEKAKQAESRRLYRELVTANEELQERRKAAQAQQKTEESRAFACAEKLQQREAMIRKRKEELRAWALDRSERLTAQGAAVLAAARVKASPFLYTPCSLEHELLKRAFLCGVVPFSHVIVCRTSASDVSPPCCPFLQAEEARHQEIQVARFEADVKQAEEAKQLSRLAMQLQLKESRDNQVEAKRREKETKRMEDIAYAESLRKAAVAAQADEDRKIQERRIKLWKVGEDQKRQAREQQESKKLQRERALEEERKAHDNLREADLMLQRFADQGIAAAKAVGAEWRILEKAKKRLLRESSLDSPPRSKNADSGTATPPSPMLCMEQCSMYPGCGASV
;
A
#
# COMPACT_ATOMS: atom_id res chain seq x y z
N MET A 1 -59.31 68.55 3.21
CA MET A 1 -59.48 68.66 1.74
C MET A 1 -60.27 67.46 1.28
N GLU A 2 -60.87 67.54 0.08
CA GLU A 2 -62.03 66.71 -0.32
C GLU A 2 -63.28 67.06 0.53
N GLY A 3 -64.50 67.24 0.00
CA GLY A 3 -64.99 67.17 -1.39
C GLY A 3 -66.00 66.03 -1.55
N ALA A 4 -67.26 66.21 -1.97
CA ALA A 4 -67.99 67.41 -2.39
C ALA A 4 -69.44 67.35 -1.84
N SER A 5 -70.03 68.44 -1.35
CA SER A 5 -70.94 69.34 -2.08
C SER A 5 -72.09 68.66 -2.85
N LEU A 6 -73.34 68.87 -2.40
CA LEU A 6 -74.54 68.86 -3.25
C LEU A 6 -75.71 69.64 -2.60
N ARG A 7 -76.16 70.71 -3.30
CA ARG A 7 -77.49 71.36 -3.28
C ARG A 7 -78.23 71.56 -1.93
N GLY A 8 -78.31 72.83 -1.52
CA GLY A 8 -79.64 73.43 -1.27
C GLY A 8 -80.17 74.11 -2.55
N VAL A 9 -81.33 74.78 -2.47
CA VAL A 9 -81.80 75.98 -3.23
C VAL A 9 -83.34 75.98 -3.41
N PHE A 10 -83.97 76.91 -2.70
CA PHE A 10 -85.19 77.71 -3.00
C PHE A 10 -86.55 77.07 -3.37
N ASP A 11 -87.54 77.55 -2.61
CA ASP A 11 -88.85 78.10 -3.03
C ASP A 11 -89.10 78.31 -4.54
N TYR A 12 -90.32 78.02 -5.02
CA TYR A 12 -91.32 79.06 -5.35
C TYR A 12 -92.70 78.44 -5.69
N LEU A 13 -93.65 79.31 -6.09
CA LEU A 13 -95.00 79.09 -6.62
C LEU A 13 -95.20 77.80 -7.46
N GLY A 14 -96.41 77.24 -7.59
CA GLY A 14 -97.73 77.86 -7.37
C GLY A 14 -98.52 78.05 -8.68
N GLU A 15 -98.58 77.00 -9.51
CA GLU A 15 -99.45 76.86 -10.69
C GLU A 15 -100.02 75.43 -10.70
N GLY A 16 -101.15 75.12 -11.33
CA GLY A 16 -102.02 75.95 -12.18
C GLY A 16 -102.55 75.15 -13.36
N SER A 17 -103.74 74.57 -13.25
CA SER A 17 -104.37 73.84 -14.35
C SER A 17 -105.88 74.04 -14.38
N PHE A 18 -106.30 75.19 -14.91
CA PHE A 18 -107.67 75.37 -15.39
C PHE A 18 -107.86 74.57 -16.68
N LYS A 19 -108.88 73.71 -16.72
CA LYS A 19 -109.63 73.48 -17.97
C LYS A 19 -111.11 73.75 -17.75
N THR A 20 -111.60 74.75 -18.46
CA THR A 20 -113.01 74.99 -18.76
C THR A 20 -113.59 73.76 -19.48
N ARG A 21 -114.88 73.42 -19.40
CA ARG A 21 -116.14 74.14 -19.68
C ARG A 21 -117.30 73.34 -19.02
N SER A 22 -118.54 73.82 -18.91
CA SER A 22 -119.18 75.11 -19.23
C SER A 22 -120.48 75.26 -18.42
N GLN A 23 -120.99 76.48 -18.29
CA GLN A 23 -122.33 76.75 -17.75
C GLN A 23 -123.43 76.24 -18.70
N THR A 24 -124.51 75.66 -18.17
CA THR A 24 -125.90 76.06 -18.46
C THR A 24 -126.95 75.40 -17.54
N ARG A 25 -127.52 76.22 -16.66
CA ARG A 25 -128.97 76.29 -16.35
C ARG A 25 -129.39 77.74 -16.61
N PRO A 26 -130.68 78.09 -16.80
CA PRO A 26 -131.87 77.26 -16.65
C PRO A 26 -132.73 77.17 -17.93
N GLY A 27 -133.83 76.42 -17.85
CA GLY A 27 -134.90 76.38 -18.84
C GLY A 27 -136.21 75.95 -18.18
N VAL A 28 -136.71 76.74 -17.22
CA VAL A 28 -138.02 76.50 -16.58
C VAL A 28 -139.07 77.26 -17.37
N THR A 29 -139.74 76.56 -18.28
CA THR A 29 -140.96 77.07 -18.95
C THR A 29 -142.16 76.84 -18.03
N LEU A 30 -142.86 77.91 -17.68
CA LEU A 30 -144.19 77.83 -17.08
C LEU A 30 -145.17 77.15 -18.06
N LEU A 31 -146.20 76.51 -17.51
CA LEU A 31 -147.06 75.55 -18.20
C LEU A 31 -148.15 76.21 -19.03
N GLN A 32 -148.62 75.48 -20.05
CA GLN A 32 -149.81 75.87 -20.83
C GLN A 32 -151.04 76.08 -19.92
N SER A 33 -151.22 75.24 -18.90
CA SER A 33 -152.29 75.36 -17.90
C SER A 33 -152.18 76.60 -16.99
N GLU A 34 -150.97 77.13 -16.81
CA GLU A 34 -150.73 78.38 -16.08
C GLU A 34 -151.03 79.59 -16.99
N LEU A 35 -150.71 79.51 -18.29
CA LEU A 35 -151.18 80.46 -19.31
C LEU A 35 -152.72 80.46 -19.45
N ASP A 36 -153.36 79.30 -19.37
CA ASP A 36 -154.82 79.19 -19.42
C ASP A 36 -155.47 79.76 -18.14
N HIS A 37 -154.84 79.59 -16.97
CA HIS A 37 -155.26 80.30 -15.75
C HIS A 37 -155.10 81.82 -15.86
N ILE A 38 -153.99 82.32 -16.43
CA ILE A 38 -153.80 83.76 -16.66
C ILE A 38 -154.86 84.30 -17.65
N LYS A 39 -155.26 83.51 -18.66
CA LYS A 39 -156.35 83.87 -19.57
C LYS A 39 -157.76 83.79 -18.93
N ALA A 40 -157.98 82.90 -17.96
CA ALA A 40 -159.22 82.86 -17.18
C ALA A 40 -159.31 84.03 -16.18
N ILE A 41 -158.17 84.47 -15.63
CA ILE A 41 -158.08 85.74 -14.86
C ILE A 41 -158.40 86.94 -15.76
N ALA A 42 -158.13 86.85 -17.07
CA ALA A 42 -158.56 87.83 -18.07
C ALA A 42 -160.05 87.70 -18.50
N SER A 43 -160.89 86.95 -17.77
CA SER A 43 -162.36 86.96 -17.91
C SER A 43 -163.14 87.02 -16.58
N GLY A 44 -162.74 86.28 -15.53
CA GLY A 44 -162.99 86.58 -14.10
C GLY A 44 -164.10 85.82 -13.30
N MET A 45 -163.80 85.59 -11.99
CA MET A 45 -164.67 85.23 -10.81
C MET A 45 -164.70 83.72 -10.31
N LEU A 46 -165.27 83.43 -9.10
CA LEU A 46 -164.72 82.50 -8.02
C LEU A 46 -165.69 81.45 -7.33
N SER A 47 -165.18 80.47 -6.51
CA SER A 47 -165.87 79.70 -5.37
C SER A 47 -165.01 78.60 -4.60
N ASP A 48 -165.55 77.91 -3.54
CA ASP A 48 -164.91 77.29 -2.30
C ASP A 48 -165.59 75.92 -1.80
N VAL A 49 -165.28 75.05 -0.77
CA VAL A 49 -164.25 74.72 0.31
C VAL A 49 -164.47 73.27 0.98
N ASP A 50 -163.75 72.80 2.05
CA ASP A 50 -163.64 71.40 2.64
C ASP A 50 -163.99 71.17 4.18
N LEU A 51 -164.31 69.92 4.64
CA LEU A 51 -164.26 69.41 6.05
C LEU A 51 -164.18 67.84 6.22
N GLN A 52 -163.00 67.20 6.23
CA GLN A 52 -162.86 65.80 6.78
C GLN A 52 -161.49 65.42 7.42
N ARG A 53 -160.48 66.28 7.31
CA ARG A 53 -159.04 65.91 7.39
C ARG A 53 -158.43 65.62 8.78
N GLN A 54 -159.19 65.70 9.87
CA GLN A 54 -158.62 66.00 11.20
C GLN A 54 -158.24 64.79 12.08
N ILE A 55 -158.82 63.60 11.85
CA ILE A 55 -158.73 62.47 12.81
C ILE A 55 -157.42 61.65 12.69
N GLU A 56 -156.89 61.44 11.47
CA GLU A 56 -155.76 60.53 11.26
C GLU A 56 -154.45 60.98 11.92
N LEU A 57 -154.29 62.30 12.13
CA LEU A 57 -153.07 62.91 12.66
C LEU A 57 -152.70 62.43 14.07
N GLN A 58 -153.67 62.01 14.89
CA GLN A 58 -153.38 61.65 16.30
C GLN A 58 -152.65 60.31 16.44
N ARG A 59 -153.04 59.26 15.70
CA ARG A 59 -152.46 57.91 15.81
C ARG A 59 -150.99 57.82 15.36
N MET A 60 -150.52 58.79 14.59
CA MET A 60 -149.12 58.88 14.15
C MET A 60 -148.17 59.35 15.27
N ALA A 61 -148.67 60.12 16.25
CA ALA A 61 -147.82 60.76 17.27
C ALA A 61 -147.27 59.77 18.31
N GLU A 62 -148.04 58.77 18.71
CA GLU A 62 -147.64 57.83 19.78
C GLU A 62 -146.48 56.92 19.34
N LYS A 63 -146.54 56.37 18.12
CA LYS A 63 -145.48 55.52 17.56
C LYS A 63 -144.14 56.25 17.37
N GLN A 64 -144.13 57.58 17.32
CA GLN A 64 -142.90 58.36 17.28
C GLN A 64 -142.21 58.49 18.65
N LYS A 65 -142.93 58.34 19.77
CA LYS A 65 -142.35 58.42 21.12
C LYS A 65 -141.44 57.23 21.44
N GLU A 66 -141.92 56.00 21.29
CA GLU A 66 -141.11 54.79 21.56
C GLU A 66 -139.82 54.73 20.72
N ALA A 67 -139.89 55.21 19.48
CA ALA A 67 -138.73 55.30 18.59
C ALA A 67 -137.68 56.30 19.11
N ALA A 68 -138.12 57.46 19.60
CA ALA A 68 -137.24 58.49 20.15
C ALA A 68 -136.52 58.01 21.43
N GLU A 69 -137.22 57.32 22.33
CA GLU A 69 -136.62 56.79 23.56
C GLU A 69 -135.49 55.80 23.28
N ARG A 70 -135.69 54.86 22.34
CA ARG A 70 -134.64 53.91 21.94
C ARG A 70 -133.43 54.61 21.32
N VAL A 71 -133.66 55.65 20.51
CA VAL A 71 -132.57 56.48 19.94
C VAL A 71 -131.80 57.24 21.01
N SER A 72 -132.47 57.75 22.06
CA SER A 72 -131.82 58.50 23.15
C SER A 72 -130.75 57.68 23.89
N GLY A 73 -130.98 56.38 24.10
CA GLY A 73 -130.00 55.48 24.73
C GLY A 73 -128.70 55.34 23.92
N TRP A 74 -128.80 55.31 22.59
CA TRP A 74 -127.64 55.24 21.70
C TRP A 74 -126.92 56.60 21.59
N GLN A 75 -127.67 57.70 21.60
CA GLN A 75 -127.09 59.05 21.67
C GLN A 75 -126.28 59.27 22.95
N ASN A 76 -126.75 58.77 24.11
CA ASN A 76 -126.00 58.85 25.36
C ASN A 76 -124.67 58.09 25.31
N LEU A 77 -124.62 56.92 24.68
CA LEU A 77 -123.36 56.18 24.45
C LEU A 77 -122.39 56.96 23.54
N LEU A 78 -122.89 57.58 22.47
CA LEU A 78 -122.09 58.41 21.57
C LEU A 78 -121.56 59.70 22.24
N CYS A 79 -122.39 60.35 23.07
CA CYS A 79 -121.97 61.51 23.88
C CYS A 79 -120.88 61.13 24.90
N ASN A 80 -121.05 60.03 25.62
CA ASN A 80 -120.06 59.52 26.57
C ASN A 80 -118.74 59.15 25.86
N ALA A 81 -118.79 58.50 24.69
CA ALA A 81 -117.60 58.21 23.88
C ALA A 81 -116.91 59.50 23.38
N ARG A 82 -117.68 60.53 23.01
CA ARG A 82 -117.15 61.84 22.58
C ARG A 82 -116.49 62.60 23.73
N GLN A 83 -117.06 62.56 24.94
CA GLN A 83 -116.45 63.15 26.15
C GLN A 83 -115.16 62.44 26.55
N ARG A 84 -115.15 61.09 26.56
CA ARG A 84 -113.92 60.31 26.84
C ARG A 84 -112.80 60.67 25.86
N ARG A 85 -113.08 60.71 24.55
CA ARG A 85 -112.10 61.14 23.52
C ARG A 85 -111.60 62.58 23.68
N LEU A 86 -112.38 63.48 24.29
CA LEU A 86 -111.91 64.85 24.59
C LEU A 86 -110.98 64.88 25.82
N LEU A 87 -111.32 64.14 26.88
CA LEU A 87 -110.46 63.99 28.06
C LEU A 87 -109.15 63.27 27.72
N GLU A 88 -109.20 62.20 26.92
CA GLU A 88 -108.02 61.51 26.38
C GLU A 88 -107.11 62.47 25.62
N ARG A 89 -107.67 63.34 24.76
CA ARG A 89 -106.90 64.36 24.03
C ARG A 89 -106.31 65.44 24.94
N GLN A 90 -106.99 65.83 26.01
CA GLN A 90 -106.45 66.77 26.99
C GLN A 90 -105.32 66.15 27.82
N LEU A 91 -105.46 64.88 28.24
CA LEU A 91 -104.41 64.14 28.93
C LEU A 91 -103.21 63.85 28.01
N GLN A 92 -103.43 63.57 26.73
CA GLN A 92 -102.36 63.44 25.72
C GLN A 92 -101.64 64.76 25.43
N ARG A 93 -102.31 65.91 25.53
CA ARG A 93 -101.66 67.22 25.45
C ARG A 93 -100.78 67.48 26.66
N ARG A 94 -101.33 67.34 27.87
CA ARG A 94 -100.56 67.48 29.11
C ARG A 94 -99.33 66.58 29.14
N ARG A 95 -99.48 65.28 28.83
CA ARG A 95 -98.32 64.38 28.74
C ARG A 95 -97.25 64.86 27.76
N LYS A 96 -97.62 65.45 26.62
CA LYS A 96 -96.64 66.03 25.67
C LYS A 96 -96.03 67.33 26.16
N GLU A 97 -96.79 68.14 26.88
CA GLU A 97 -96.29 69.36 27.53
C GLU A 97 -95.30 68.98 28.66
N ASP A 98 -95.61 67.94 29.44
CA ASP A 98 -94.74 67.35 30.48
C ASP A 98 -93.49 66.66 29.87
N GLU A 99 -93.65 65.88 28.78
CA GLU A 99 -92.56 65.22 28.03
C GLU A 99 -91.56 66.24 27.46
N LEU A 100 -92.05 67.35 26.88
CA LEU A 100 -91.20 68.44 26.38
C LEU A 100 -90.48 69.16 27.52
N LEU A 101 -91.16 69.47 28.63
CA LEU A 101 -90.55 70.07 29.81
C LEU A 101 -89.45 69.19 30.43
N MET A 102 -89.58 67.87 30.35
CA MET A 102 -88.51 66.94 30.75
C MET A 102 -87.33 66.95 29.76
N GLN A 103 -87.60 66.97 28.45
CA GLN A 103 -86.55 67.05 27.43
C GLN A 103 -85.75 68.36 27.52
N ASP A 104 -86.41 69.51 27.70
CA ASP A 104 -85.75 70.81 27.91
C ASP A 104 -84.85 70.78 29.18
N GLN A 105 -85.29 70.13 30.26
CA GLN A 105 -84.51 69.96 31.48
C GLN A 105 -83.31 69.02 31.28
N GLU A 106 -83.47 67.91 30.55
CA GLU A 106 -82.39 66.98 30.22
C GLU A 106 -81.34 67.63 29.29
N GLU A 107 -81.78 68.42 28.31
CA GLU A 107 -80.88 69.22 27.47
C GLU A 107 -80.15 70.30 28.27
N GLU A 108 -80.83 71.04 29.16
CA GLU A 108 -80.17 72.01 30.05
C GLU A 108 -79.14 71.33 30.95
N MET A 109 -79.44 70.14 31.49
CA MET A 109 -78.50 69.39 32.33
C MET A 109 -77.29 68.89 31.54
N CYS A 110 -77.49 68.37 30.32
CA CYS A 110 -76.39 68.00 29.42
C CYS A 110 -75.51 69.20 29.06
N ARG A 111 -76.10 70.36 28.74
CA ARG A 111 -75.37 71.60 28.44
C ARG A 111 -74.55 72.07 29.65
N LYS A 112 -75.13 72.07 30.85
CA LYS A 112 -74.46 72.44 32.12
C LYS A 112 -73.37 71.44 32.54
N GLN A 113 -73.47 70.17 32.15
CA GLN A 113 -72.38 69.19 32.33
C GLN A 113 -71.24 69.45 31.35
N LEU A 114 -71.54 69.62 30.05
CA LEU A 114 -70.53 69.93 29.03
C LEU A 114 -69.77 71.23 29.34
N GLU A 115 -70.48 72.25 29.83
CA GLU A 115 -69.88 73.52 30.27
C GLU A 115 -68.89 73.31 31.43
N LYS A 116 -69.24 72.50 32.44
CA LYS A 116 -68.32 72.13 33.54
C LYS A 116 -67.10 71.37 33.03
N ASP A 117 -67.29 70.34 32.22
CA ASP A 117 -66.22 69.56 31.59
C ASP A 117 -65.23 70.46 30.82
N LEU A 118 -65.75 71.45 30.09
CA LEU A 118 -64.94 72.41 29.34
C LEU A 118 -64.23 73.41 30.26
N ILE A 119 -64.87 73.86 31.35
CA ILE A 119 -64.25 74.71 32.37
C ILE A 119 -63.15 73.95 33.13
N GLU A 120 -63.35 72.69 33.50
CA GLU A 120 -62.36 71.85 34.18
C GLU A 120 -61.14 71.57 33.28
N ARG A 121 -61.37 71.24 32.00
CA ARG A 121 -60.28 71.07 31.02
C ARG A 121 -59.55 72.38 30.73
N ALA A 122 -60.26 73.51 30.64
CA ALA A 122 -59.64 74.83 30.52
C ALA A 122 -58.84 75.20 31.77
N GLY A 123 -59.32 74.81 32.96
CA GLY A 123 -58.62 74.93 34.23
C GLY A 123 -57.33 74.11 34.26
N ALA A 124 -57.38 72.83 33.89
CA ALA A 124 -56.20 71.97 33.78
C ALA A 124 -55.16 72.55 32.81
N VAL A 125 -55.58 73.00 31.62
CA VAL A 125 -54.69 73.64 30.64
C VAL A 125 -54.17 75.00 31.12
N ALA A 126 -54.91 75.74 31.96
CA ALA A 126 -54.41 76.96 32.60
C ALA A 126 -53.39 76.66 33.71
N VAL A 127 -53.58 75.56 34.45
CA VAL A 127 -52.66 75.04 35.48
C VAL A 127 -51.36 74.54 34.85
N GLU A 128 -51.42 73.82 33.72
CA GLU A 128 -50.24 73.47 32.89
C GLU A 128 -49.54 74.70 32.27
N ARG A 129 -50.22 75.85 32.23
CA ARG A 129 -49.63 77.14 31.79
C ARG A 129 -48.98 77.93 32.92
N ASP A 130 -49.13 77.54 34.20
CA ASP A 130 -48.36 78.12 35.30
C ASP A 130 -46.88 77.71 35.14
N GLU A 131 -45.98 78.71 35.18
CA GLU A 131 -44.55 78.47 35.04
C GLU A 131 -43.99 77.61 36.17
N LYS A 132 -44.61 77.60 37.37
CA LYS A 132 -44.23 76.71 38.48
C LYS A 132 -44.43 75.23 38.10
N ILE A 133 -45.55 74.92 37.45
CA ILE A 133 -45.89 73.56 37.03
C ILE A 133 -45.07 73.18 35.79
N ARG A 134 -44.80 74.12 34.88
CA ARG A 134 -43.81 73.91 33.81
C ARG A 134 -42.39 73.67 34.36
N THR A 135 -41.96 74.35 35.43
CA THR A 135 -40.68 74.03 36.09
C THR A 135 -40.68 72.64 36.74
N PHE A 136 -41.78 72.23 37.36
CA PHE A 136 -41.91 70.89 37.94
C PHE A 136 -41.86 69.78 36.87
N ILE A 137 -42.64 69.91 35.80
CA ILE A 137 -42.66 68.94 34.69
C ILE A 137 -41.27 68.85 34.02
N ARG A 138 -40.59 69.99 33.79
CA ARG A 138 -39.20 69.98 33.27
C ARG A 138 -38.22 69.32 34.24
N ALA A 139 -38.36 69.54 35.55
CA ALA A 139 -37.52 68.88 36.56
C ALA A 139 -37.78 67.36 36.62
N GLN A 140 -39.03 66.92 36.47
CA GLN A 140 -39.40 65.51 36.38
C GLN A 140 -38.79 64.86 35.11
N MET A 141 -38.97 65.48 33.93
CA MET A 141 -38.35 64.98 32.69
C MET A 141 -36.81 64.87 32.78
N VAL A 142 -36.15 65.81 33.48
CA VAL A 142 -34.71 65.75 33.74
C VAL A 142 -34.37 64.61 34.71
N ALA A 143 -35.17 64.39 35.76
CA ALA A 143 -34.98 63.26 36.68
C ALA A 143 -35.16 61.90 35.98
N ASP A 144 -36.18 61.76 35.13
CA ASP A 144 -36.44 60.56 34.33
C ASP A 144 -35.31 60.30 33.32
N THR A 145 -34.79 61.37 32.68
CA THR A 145 -33.63 61.29 31.78
C THR A 145 -32.38 60.83 32.52
N LEU A 146 -32.11 61.37 33.72
CA LEU A 146 -30.99 60.97 34.56
C LEU A 146 -31.15 59.53 35.10
N ALA A 147 -32.36 59.07 35.37
CA ALA A 147 -32.65 57.69 35.74
C ALA A 147 -32.34 56.74 34.57
N GLY A 148 -32.82 57.05 33.36
CA GLY A 148 -32.52 56.29 32.15
C GLY A 148 -31.03 56.21 31.82
N GLN A 149 -30.29 57.33 31.96
CA GLN A 149 -28.83 57.35 31.80
C GLN A 149 -28.13 56.45 32.83
N ARG A 150 -28.56 56.46 34.10
CA ARG A 150 -28.03 55.56 35.15
C ARG A 150 -28.36 54.09 34.90
N GLU A 151 -29.38 53.76 34.12
CA GLU A 151 -29.69 52.39 33.70
C GLU A 151 -28.89 51.96 32.48
N GLN A 152 -28.70 52.85 31.51
CA GLN A 152 -27.79 52.63 30.38
C GLN A 152 -26.34 52.38 30.83
N LEU A 153 -25.85 53.15 31.81
CA LEU A 153 -24.53 52.93 32.42
C LEU A 153 -24.44 51.55 33.10
N ARG A 154 -25.40 51.21 33.98
CA ARG A 154 -25.45 49.90 34.65
C ARG A 154 -25.59 48.72 33.68
N TRP A 155 -26.22 48.92 32.52
CA TRP A 155 -26.28 47.92 31.45
C TRP A 155 -24.93 47.79 30.71
N ALA A 156 -24.27 48.92 30.41
CA ALA A 156 -22.95 48.92 29.80
C ALA A 156 -21.88 48.26 30.70
N GLU A 157 -21.90 48.54 32.01
CA GLU A 157 -21.06 47.90 33.03
C GLU A 157 -21.26 46.38 33.06
N ARG A 158 -22.52 45.91 33.12
CA ARG A 158 -22.84 44.48 33.07
C ARG A 158 -22.38 43.82 31.77
N LYS A 159 -22.55 44.49 30.63
CA LYS A 159 -22.10 44.00 29.32
C LYS A 159 -20.58 43.90 29.25
N ALA A 160 -19.86 44.87 29.81
CA ALA A 160 -18.41 44.84 29.92
C ALA A 160 -17.93 43.70 30.83
N SER A 161 -18.61 43.48 31.97
CA SER A 161 -18.32 42.37 32.89
C SER A 161 -18.47 41.00 32.21
N MET A 162 -19.59 40.75 31.51
CA MET A 162 -19.78 39.46 30.82
C MET A 162 -18.80 39.24 29.66
N GLU A 163 -18.40 40.31 28.95
CA GLU A 163 -17.37 40.19 27.89
C GLU A 163 -15.97 39.97 28.49
N GLN A 164 -15.66 40.51 29.68
CA GLN A 164 -14.45 40.17 30.43
C GLN A 164 -14.45 38.72 30.91
N GLU A 165 -15.55 38.22 31.46
CA GLU A 165 -15.71 36.82 31.87
C GLU A 165 -15.50 35.89 30.65
N ARG A 166 -16.15 36.19 29.52
CA ARG A 166 -15.98 35.48 28.25
C ARG A 166 -14.52 35.50 27.75
N GLN A 167 -13.80 36.63 27.88
CA GLN A 167 -12.38 36.70 27.52
C GLN A 167 -11.51 35.86 28.46
N LEU A 168 -11.80 35.82 29.76
CA LEU A 168 -11.11 34.95 30.71
C LEU A 168 -11.37 33.47 30.45
N ASP A 169 -12.58 33.10 30.05
CA ASP A 169 -12.91 31.71 29.68
C ASP A 169 -12.26 31.29 28.36
N LEU A 170 -12.21 32.14 27.34
CA LEU A 170 -11.43 31.89 26.12
C LEU A 170 -9.93 31.68 26.45
N LEU A 171 -9.34 32.51 27.31
CA LEU A 171 -7.95 32.33 27.76
C LEU A 171 -7.74 31.04 28.57
N ARG A 172 -8.73 30.60 29.36
CA ARG A 172 -8.71 29.30 30.05
C ARG A 172 -8.80 28.14 29.06
N GLU A 173 -9.65 28.24 28.04
CA GLU A 173 -9.78 27.24 26.98
C GLU A 173 -8.47 27.11 26.19
N GLU A 174 -7.89 28.22 25.73
CA GLU A 174 -6.58 28.24 25.06
C GLU A 174 -5.47 27.63 25.93
N GLN A 175 -5.38 28.00 27.22
CA GLN A 175 -4.42 27.38 28.14
C GLN A 175 -4.67 25.89 28.33
N SER A 176 -5.93 25.44 28.39
CA SER A 176 -6.26 24.01 28.52
C SER A 176 -5.91 23.22 27.26
N MET A 177 -6.13 23.81 26.07
CA MET A 177 -5.75 23.23 24.78
C MET A 177 -4.24 23.16 24.63
N ASN A 178 -3.51 24.22 24.97
CA ASN A 178 -2.05 24.22 24.93
C ASN A 178 -1.44 23.19 25.90
N ARG A 179 -2.00 23.03 27.11
CA ARG A 179 -1.60 21.95 28.03
C ARG A 179 -1.85 20.56 27.43
N ARG A 180 -3.03 20.30 26.88
CA ARG A 180 -3.37 19.03 26.20
C ARG A 180 -2.47 18.73 25.00
N LEU A 181 -2.10 19.75 24.23
CA LEU A 181 -1.19 19.62 23.09
C LEU A 181 0.23 19.27 23.56
N VAL A 182 0.76 19.94 24.58
CA VAL A 182 2.07 19.63 25.17
C VAL A 182 2.09 18.24 25.82
N GLU A 183 1.05 17.87 26.57
CA GLU A 183 0.91 16.52 27.13
C GLU A 183 0.89 15.46 26.02
N LYS A 184 0.16 15.71 24.92
CA LYS A 184 0.14 14.78 23.79
C LYS A 184 1.52 14.69 23.12
N GLU A 185 2.17 15.82 22.86
CA GLU A 185 3.51 15.83 22.26
C GLU A 185 4.55 15.11 23.13
N GLN A 186 4.42 15.20 24.46
CA GLN A 186 5.26 14.44 25.40
C GLN A 186 4.99 12.92 25.32
N ARG A 187 3.72 12.50 25.26
CA ARG A 187 3.36 11.08 25.09
C ARG A 187 3.81 10.54 23.73
N ASP A 188 3.58 11.29 22.65
CA ASP A 188 4.01 10.95 21.29
C ASP A 188 5.56 10.80 21.23
N LYS A 189 6.31 11.64 21.96
CA LYS A 189 7.78 11.53 22.11
C LYS A 189 8.20 10.32 22.96
N GLN A 190 7.52 10.04 24.06
CA GLN A 190 7.78 8.86 24.90
C GLN A 190 7.56 7.57 24.11
N GLU A 191 6.41 7.44 23.42
CA GLU A 191 6.11 6.32 22.53
C GLU A 191 7.18 6.16 21.43
N GLN A 192 7.67 7.25 20.83
CA GLN A 192 8.75 7.18 19.85
C GLN A 192 10.07 6.71 20.47
N GLN A 193 10.43 7.21 21.66
CA GLN A 193 11.62 6.76 22.39
C GLN A 193 11.54 5.28 22.77
N GLU A 194 10.39 4.80 23.25
CA GLU A 194 10.15 3.38 23.53
C GLU A 194 10.28 2.51 22.28
N LYS A 195 9.66 2.90 21.16
CA LYS A 195 9.77 2.19 19.87
C LYS A 195 11.22 2.16 19.37
N ILE A 196 11.98 3.24 19.55
CA ILE A 196 13.42 3.30 19.23
C ILE A 196 14.22 2.37 20.16
N MET A 197 13.97 2.37 21.47
CA MET A 197 14.67 1.49 22.42
C MET A 197 14.37 0.01 22.15
N GLN A 198 13.11 -0.34 21.85
CA GLN A 198 12.71 -1.71 21.47
C GLN A 198 13.40 -2.15 20.18
N ALA A 199 13.43 -1.29 19.15
CA ALA A 199 14.15 -1.57 17.91
C ALA A 199 15.66 -1.73 18.12
N GLN A 200 16.29 -0.89 18.96
CA GLN A 200 17.70 -1.04 19.32
C GLN A 200 17.99 -2.33 20.10
N ALA A 201 17.11 -2.71 21.03
CA ALA A 201 17.23 -3.96 21.79
C ALA A 201 17.14 -5.19 20.87
N PHE A 202 16.16 -5.20 19.95
CA PHE A 202 15.99 -6.25 18.95
C PHE A 202 17.20 -6.34 17.99
N LEU A 203 17.73 -5.21 17.52
CA LEU A 203 18.95 -5.20 16.70
C LEU A 203 20.18 -5.70 17.46
N ARG A 204 20.34 -5.35 18.74
CA ARG A 204 21.39 -5.91 19.61
C ARG A 204 21.25 -7.43 19.78
N GLN A 205 20.01 -7.93 19.95
CA GLN A 205 19.75 -9.36 19.99
C GLN A 205 20.15 -10.04 18.68
N GLN A 206 19.73 -9.52 17.52
CA GLN A 206 20.13 -10.09 16.22
C GLN A 206 21.64 -10.07 15.98
N ILE A 207 22.36 -9.04 16.45
CA ILE A 207 23.82 -8.98 16.38
C ILE A 207 24.44 -10.07 17.27
N ASN A 208 23.94 -10.24 18.50
CA ASN A 208 24.41 -11.27 19.42
C ASN A 208 24.13 -12.69 18.91
N GLU A 209 22.94 -12.95 18.36
CA GLU A 209 22.60 -14.24 17.74
C GLU A 209 23.50 -14.55 16.53
N ARG A 210 23.79 -13.56 15.68
CA ARG A 210 24.75 -13.72 14.57
C ARG A 210 26.18 -13.93 15.05
N ALA A 211 26.59 -13.30 16.14
CA ALA A 211 27.91 -13.52 16.76
C ALA A 211 28.01 -14.92 17.39
N GLN A 212 26.94 -15.41 18.02
CA GLN A 212 26.86 -16.78 18.55
C GLN A 212 26.95 -17.82 17.43
N ARG A 213 26.19 -17.67 16.34
CA ARG A 213 26.28 -18.57 15.17
C ARG A 213 27.68 -18.59 14.56
N ARG A 214 28.28 -17.41 14.35
CA ARG A 214 29.68 -17.33 13.88
C ARG A 214 30.68 -17.98 14.82
N LYS A 215 30.43 -17.96 16.13
CA LYS A 215 31.26 -18.68 17.10
C LYS A 215 31.07 -20.19 16.99
N GLN A 216 29.82 -20.66 16.84
CA GLN A 216 29.50 -22.06 16.61
C GLN A 216 30.16 -22.56 15.31
N GLU A 217 29.99 -21.82 14.20
CA GLU A 217 30.66 -22.05 12.92
C GLU A 217 32.20 -22.13 13.08
N SER A 218 32.82 -21.26 13.90
CA SER A 218 34.27 -21.31 14.14
C SER A 218 34.71 -22.44 15.09
N ASP A 219 33.90 -22.79 16.08
CA ASP A 219 34.15 -23.89 17.02
C ASP A 219 33.98 -25.25 16.30
N GLU A 220 33.02 -25.35 15.37
CA GLU A 220 32.79 -26.48 14.47
C GLU A 220 33.96 -26.65 13.49
N LEU A 221 34.37 -25.59 12.77
CA LEU A 221 35.53 -25.62 11.87
C LEU A 221 36.84 -25.95 12.60
N ALA A 222 36.99 -25.54 13.87
CA ALA A 222 38.13 -25.93 14.70
C ALA A 222 38.09 -27.43 15.06
N ALA A 223 36.90 -27.98 15.37
CA ALA A 223 36.73 -29.41 15.62
C ALA A 223 36.96 -30.26 14.35
N GLU A 224 36.52 -29.80 13.18
CA GLU A 224 36.83 -30.42 11.88
C GLU A 224 38.34 -30.39 11.59
N ALA A 225 39.02 -29.28 11.85
CA ALA A 225 40.46 -29.15 11.69
C ALA A 225 41.24 -30.08 12.65
N GLU A 226 40.79 -30.23 13.91
CA GLU A 226 41.35 -31.23 14.82
C GLU A 226 41.08 -32.67 14.35
N ALA A 227 39.90 -32.97 13.83
CA ALA A 227 39.58 -34.30 13.32
C ALA A 227 40.44 -34.66 12.08
N ALA A 228 40.57 -33.74 11.12
CA ALA A 228 41.44 -33.90 9.96
C ALA A 228 42.92 -34.04 10.35
N LYS A 229 43.36 -33.33 11.39
CA LYS A 229 44.72 -33.51 11.93
C LYS A 229 44.91 -34.90 12.54
N ARG A 230 43.95 -35.40 13.34
CA ARG A 230 44.02 -36.75 13.91
C ARG A 230 44.05 -37.83 12.83
N GLN A 231 43.27 -37.66 11.76
CA GLN A 231 43.33 -38.54 10.58
C GLN A 231 44.72 -38.54 9.93
N LEU A 232 45.35 -37.37 9.73
CA LEU A 232 46.73 -37.28 9.22
C LEU A 232 47.77 -37.89 10.17
N ASP A 233 47.61 -37.70 11.48
CA ASP A 233 48.48 -38.29 12.52
C ASP A 233 48.31 -39.83 12.57
N GLU A 234 47.11 -40.36 12.31
CA GLU A 234 46.79 -41.80 12.18
C GLU A 234 47.32 -42.41 10.86
N GLU A 235 47.15 -41.71 9.74
CA GLU A 235 47.68 -42.13 8.43
C GLU A 235 49.22 -42.22 8.45
N GLN A 236 49.92 -41.23 9.02
CA GLN A 236 51.38 -41.26 9.18
C GLN A 236 51.86 -42.41 10.09
N GLN A 237 51.10 -42.75 11.13
CA GLN A 237 51.38 -43.92 11.96
C GLN A 237 51.22 -45.22 11.15
N ALA A 238 50.14 -45.36 10.38
CA ALA A 238 49.91 -46.52 9.53
C ALA A 238 50.99 -46.66 8.42
N GLU A 239 51.44 -45.56 7.81
CA GLU A 239 52.56 -45.58 6.86
C GLU A 239 53.86 -46.05 7.52
N HIS A 240 54.23 -45.50 8.68
CA HIS A 240 55.42 -45.92 9.41
C HIS A 240 55.35 -47.37 9.92
N GLU A 241 54.17 -47.90 10.25
CA GLU A 241 54.01 -49.32 10.56
C GLU A 241 54.13 -50.20 9.31
N ALA A 242 53.57 -49.79 8.18
CA ALA A 242 53.75 -50.47 6.90
C ALA A 242 55.22 -50.45 6.42
N GLU A 243 55.97 -49.36 6.67
CA GLU A 243 57.42 -49.32 6.43
C GLU A 243 58.19 -50.27 7.35
N LYS A 244 57.88 -50.29 8.66
CA LYS A 244 58.50 -51.23 9.61
C LYS A 244 58.21 -52.69 9.21
N ALA A 245 57.00 -53.00 8.74
CA ALA A 245 56.64 -54.31 8.23
C ALA A 245 57.47 -54.68 6.99
N LYS A 246 57.54 -53.82 5.96
CA LYS A 246 58.39 -54.02 4.77
C LYS A 246 59.87 -54.19 5.12
N GLN A 247 60.37 -53.46 6.12
CA GLN A 247 61.74 -53.63 6.64
C GLN A 247 61.94 -54.95 7.41
N ALA A 248 60.93 -55.42 8.14
CA ALA A 248 60.99 -56.73 8.81
C ALA A 248 60.95 -57.89 7.80
N GLU A 249 60.09 -57.81 6.78
CA GLU A 249 59.98 -58.81 5.71
C GLU A 249 61.25 -58.86 4.85
N SER A 250 61.79 -57.71 4.42
CA SER A 250 63.05 -57.69 3.66
C SER A 250 64.24 -58.22 4.47
N ARG A 251 64.32 -57.93 5.78
CA ARG A 251 65.32 -58.54 6.69
C ARG A 251 65.10 -60.05 6.87
N ARG A 252 63.86 -60.54 6.88
CA ARG A 252 63.52 -61.96 6.92
C ARG A 252 63.96 -62.66 5.63
N LEU A 253 63.55 -62.15 4.47
CA LEU A 253 63.92 -62.68 3.16
C LEU A 253 65.44 -62.69 2.95
N TYR A 254 66.15 -61.64 3.41
CA TYR A 254 67.61 -61.62 3.39
C TYR A 254 68.23 -62.76 4.22
N ARG A 255 67.71 -63.04 5.42
CA ARG A 255 68.16 -64.17 6.24
C ARG A 255 67.89 -65.52 5.57
N GLU A 256 66.69 -65.70 5.03
CA GLU A 256 66.30 -66.93 4.30
C GLU A 256 67.19 -67.15 3.05
N LEU A 257 67.57 -66.08 2.34
CA LEU A 257 68.52 -66.12 1.24
C LEU A 257 69.96 -66.42 1.70
N VAL A 258 70.39 -65.91 2.86
CA VAL A 258 71.71 -66.24 3.43
C VAL A 258 71.77 -67.72 3.79
N THR A 259 70.79 -68.24 4.54
CA THR A 259 70.75 -69.67 4.92
C THR A 259 70.68 -70.59 3.71
N ALA A 260 69.91 -70.23 2.68
CA ALA A 260 69.86 -71.00 1.43
C ALA A 260 71.21 -70.99 0.67
N ASN A 261 71.98 -69.89 0.73
CA ASN A 261 73.33 -69.84 0.17
C ASN A 261 74.34 -70.64 1.00
N GLU A 262 74.22 -70.64 2.33
CA GLU A 262 75.03 -71.45 3.23
C GLU A 262 74.79 -72.95 2.98
N GLU A 263 73.53 -73.39 2.92
CA GLU A 263 73.17 -74.76 2.50
C GLU A 263 73.76 -75.13 1.14
N LEU A 264 73.71 -74.23 0.14
CA LEU A 264 74.31 -74.49 -1.18
C LEU A 264 75.84 -74.57 -1.13
N GLN A 265 76.50 -73.82 -0.24
CA GLN A 265 77.94 -73.98 0.00
C GLN A 265 78.27 -75.29 0.72
N GLU A 266 77.46 -75.73 1.68
CA GLU A 266 77.65 -77.02 2.35
C GLU A 266 77.43 -78.19 1.41
N ARG A 267 76.38 -78.16 0.58
CA ARG A 267 76.15 -79.15 -0.49
C ARG A 267 77.32 -79.21 -1.47
N ARG A 268 77.93 -78.06 -1.83
CA ARG A 268 79.16 -78.01 -2.65
C ARG A 268 80.38 -78.60 -1.94
N LYS A 269 80.58 -78.30 -0.64
CA LYS A 269 81.66 -78.88 0.18
C LYS A 269 81.50 -80.41 0.31
N ALA A 270 80.27 -80.89 0.51
CA ALA A 270 79.96 -82.32 0.58
C ALA A 270 80.24 -83.03 -0.74
N ALA A 271 79.84 -82.45 -1.89
CA ALA A 271 80.15 -82.99 -3.22
C ALA A 271 81.67 -83.03 -3.48
N GLN A 272 82.42 -82.00 -3.11
CA GLN A 272 83.89 -82.00 -3.22
C GLN A 272 84.56 -83.03 -2.29
N ALA A 273 83.99 -83.27 -1.10
CA ALA A 273 84.47 -84.33 -0.21
C ALA A 273 84.19 -85.72 -0.80
N GLN A 274 83.00 -85.95 -1.34
CA GLN A 274 82.64 -87.18 -2.06
C GLN A 274 83.61 -87.43 -3.22
N GLN A 275 83.81 -86.46 -4.11
CA GLN A 275 84.77 -86.56 -5.22
C GLN A 275 86.17 -86.96 -4.73
N LYS A 276 86.71 -86.32 -3.69
CA LYS A 276 88.03 -86.69 -3.12
C LYS A 276 88.05 -88.10 -2.53
N THR A 277 86.95 -88.59 -1.96
CA THR A 277 86.86 -89.99 -1.52
C THR A 277 86.78 -90.98 -2.68
N GLU A 278 86.19 -90.60 -3.81
CA GLU A 278 86.15 -91.41 -5.02
C GLU A 278 87.49 -91.43 -5.75
N GLU A 279 88.16 -90.28 -5.87
CA GLU A 279 89.55 -90.16 -6.37
C GLU A 279 90.52 -91.02 -5.54
N SER A 280 90.50 -90.92 -4.21
CA SER A 280 91.37 -91.73 -3.34
C SER A 280 91.04 -93.23 -3.39
N ARG A 281 89.76 -93.61 -3.56
CA ARG A 281 89.37 -95.01 -3.85
C ARG A 281 89.88 -95.47 -5.22
N ALA A 282 89.84 -94.61 -6.24
CA ALA A 282 90.37 -94.92 -7.57
C ALA A 282 91.89 -95.10 -7.54
N PHE A 283 92.64 -94.21 -6.88
CA PHE A 283 94.07 -94.35 -6.68
C PHE A 283 94.42 -95.63 -5.91
N ALA A 284 93.74 -95.93 -4.80
CA ALA A 284 93.97 -97.17 -4.05
C ALA A 284 93.59 -98.45 -4.84
N CYS A 285 92.67 -98.36 -5.81
CA CYS A 285 92.36 -99.44 -6.74
C CYS A 285 93.48 -99.61 -7.80
N ALA A 286 93.93 -98.49 -8.38
CA ALA A 286 95.03 -98.47 -9.35
C ALA A 286 96.35 -98.98 -8.73
N GLU A 287 96.65 -98.61 -7.49
CA GLU A 287 97.81 -99.12 -6.76
C GLU A 287 97.71 -100.64 -6.56
N LYS A 288 96.55 -101.15 -6.12
CA LYS A 288 96.33 -102.61 -5.98
C LYS A 288 96.42 -103.35 -7.32
N LEU A 289 96.05 -102.72 -8.43
CA LEU A 289 96.27 -103.26 -9.78
C LEU A 289 97.76 -103.27 -10.14
N GLN A 290 98.51 -102.18 -9.90
CA GLN A 290 99.96 -102.13 -10.12
C GLN A 290 100.72 -103.15 -9.25
N GLN A 291 100.34 -103.32 -7.98
CA GLN A 291 100.91 -104.33 -7.08
C GLN A 291 100.65 -105.76 -7.62
N ARG A 292 99.44 -106.04 -8.12
CA ARG A 292 99.11 -107.32 -8.77
C ARG A 292 99.91 -107.53 -10.05
N GLU A 293 100.02 -106.52 -10.91
CA GLU A 293 100.85 -106.59 -12.12
C GLU A 293 102.32 -106.83 -11.78
N ALA A 294 102.87 -106.14 -10.78
CA ALA A 294 104.25 -106.32 -10.34
C ALA A 294 104.51 -107.74 -9.82
N MET A 295 103.57 -108.33 -9.06
CA MET A 295 103.66 -109.74 -8.67
C MET A 295 103.54 -110.69 -9.87
N ILE A 296 102.68 -110.41 -10.85
CA ILE A 296 102.57 -111.22 -12.08
C ILE A 296 103.84 -111.11 -12.93
N ARG A 297 104.47 -109.94 -13.02
CA ARG A 297 105.75 -109.73 -13.72
C ARG A 297 106.87 -110.50 -13.01
N LYS A 298 107.05 -110.32 -11.69
CA LYS A 298 107.99 -111.10 -10.88
C LYS A 298 107.79 -112.61 -11.04
N ARG A 299 106.54 -113.11 -10.97
CA ARG A 299 106.28 -114.55 -11.13
C ARG A 299 106.56 -115.05 -12.55
N LYS A 300 106.37 -114.23 -13.59
CA LYS A 300 106.80 -114.55 -14.97
C LYS A 300 108.32 -114.51 -15.11
N GLU A 301 109.01 -113.62 -14.41
CA GLU A 301 110.47 -113.52 -14.38
C GLU A 301 111.10 -114.71 -13.61
N GLU A 302 110.54 -115.11 -12.47
CA GLU A 302 110.88 -116.35 -11.76
C GLU A 302 110.72 -117.59 -12.65
N LEU A 303 109.60 -117.71 -13.38
CA LEU A 303 109.36 -118.82 -14.31
C LEU A 303 110.33 -118.80 -15.51
N ARG A 304 110.72 -117.62 -16.00
CA ARG A 304 111.77 -117.46 -17.02
C ARG A 304 113.14 -117.85 -16.49
N ALA A 305 113.50 -117.40 -15.28
CA ALA A 305 114.76 -117.75 -14.63
C ALA A 305 114.87 -119.26 -14.37
N TRP A 306 113.79 -119.90 -13.91
CA TRP A 306 113.72 -121.36 -13.75
C TRP A 306 113.84 -122.11 -15.09
N ALA A 307 113.24 -121.58 -16.16
CA ALA A 307 113.40 -122.16 -17.50
C ALA A 307 114.82 -121.98 -18.05
N LEU A 308 115.47 -120.85 -17.77
CA LEU A 308 116.88 -120.58 -18.13
C LEU A 308 117.83 -121.49 -17.35
N ASP A 309 117.74 -121.55 -16.02
CA ASP A 309 118.49 -122.49 -15.16
C ASP A 309 118.32 -123.95 -15.63
N ARG A 310 117.08 -124.37 -15.94
CA ARG A 310 116.83 -125.69 -16.53
C ARG A 310 117.53 -125.87 -17.88
N SER A 311 117.56 -124.84 -18.72
CA SER A 311 118.29 -124.87 -20.01
C SER A 311 119.81 -124.88 -19.83
N GLU A 312 120.35 -124.18 -18.84
CA GLU A 312 121.77 -124.13 -18.48
C GLU A 312 122.25 -125.48 -17.93
N ARG A 313 121.44 -126.18 -17.14
CA ARG A 313 121.73 -127.57 -16.73
C ARG A 313 121.74 -128.53 -17.92
N LEU A 314 120.85 -128.34 -18.90
CA LEU A 314 120.80 -129.17 -20.11
C LEU A 314 121.96 -128.86 -21.08
N THR A 315 122.37 -127.60 -21.22
CA THR A 315 123.57 -127.25 -21.99
C THR A 315 124.85 -127.64 -21.27
N ALA A 316 124.89 -127.65 -19.94
CA ALA A 316 125.99 -128.23 -19.17
C ALA A 316 126.11 -129.76 -19.37
N GLN A 317 124.99 -130.49 -19.42
CA GLN A 317 124.98 -131.91 -19.79
C GLN A 317 125.42 -132.10 -21.25
N GLY A 318 124.95 -131.28 -22.19
CA GLY A 318 125.41 -131.29 -23.58
C GLY A 318 126.90 -130.97 -23.72
N ALA A 319 127.43 -130.03 -22.94
CA ALA A 319 128.83 -129.66 -22.89
C ALA A 319 129.70 -130.79 -22.31
N ALA A 320 129.21 -131.53 -21.30
CA ALA A 320 129.89 -132.72 -20.79
C ALA A 320 129.98 -133.84 -21.84
N VAL A 321 128.91 -134.05 -22.62
CA VAL A 321 128.91 -135.01 -23.76
C VAL A 321 129.87 -134.54 -24.87
N LEU A 322 129.91 -133.25 -25.19
CA LEU A 322 130.84 -132.69 -26.18
C LEU A 322 132.31 -132.71 -25.69
N ALA A 323 132.56 -132.58 -24.39
CA ALA A 323 133.88 -132.72 -23.80
C ALA A 323 134.38 -134.18 -23.87
N ALA A 324 133.50 -135.16 -23.64
CA ALA A 324 133.82 -136.58 -23.82
C ALA A 324 134.14 -136.96 -25.29
N ALA A 325 133.70 -136.16 -26.26
CA ALA A 325 133.86 -136.42 -27.68
C ALA A 325 135.13 -135.83 -28.33
N ARG A 326 136.03 -135.19 -27.57
CA ARG A 326 137.12 -134.34 -28.13
C ARG A 326 138.54 -134.65 -27.66
N VAL A 327 138.98 -135.90 -27.85
CA VAL A 327 140.42 -136.29 -27.82
C VAL A 327 140.85 -136.97 -29.12
N LYS A 328 140.71 -136.23 -30.24
CA LYS A 328 141.45 -136.38 -31.51
C LYS A 328 141.03 -135.28 -32.50
N ALA A 329 141.89 -135.05 -33.51
CA ALA A 329 141.79 -134.03 -34.55
C ALA A 329 141.92 -132.56 -34.08
N SER A 330 142.73 -131.82 -34.83
CA SER A 330 143.16 -130.43 -34.59
C SER A 330 142.52 -129.48 -35.64
N PRO A 331 143.11 -128.33 -36.02
CA PRO A 331 142.69 -127.05 -35.45
C PRO A 331 142.17 -126.06 -36.51
N PHE A 332 141.30 -125.10 -36.13
CA PHE A 332 141.07 -123.93 -37.00
C PHE A 332 140.77 -122.63 -36.23
N LEU A 333 141.18 -121.54 -36.86
CA LEU A 333 141.02 -120.14 -36.44
C LEU A 333 139.64 -119.61 -36.86
N TYR A 334 139.07 -118.65 -36.11
CA TYR A 334 138.98 -117.25 -36.58
C TYR A 334 138.46 -116.29 -35.49
N THR A 335 138.67 -115.00 -35.70
CA THR A 335 138.18 -113.89 -34.86
C THR A 335 137.06 -113.10 -35.58
N PRO A 336 136.75 -111.84 -35.20
CA PRO A 336 135.40 -111.43 -34.78
C PRO A 336 134.56 -110.83 -35.92
N CYS A 337 133.32 -110.41 -35.60
CA CYS A 337 132.69 -109.32 -36.35
C CYS A 337 131.77 -108.46 -35.47
N SER A 338 131.63 -107.20 -35.85
CA SER A 338 130.83 -106.13 -35.23
C SER A 338 129.77 -105.64 -36.23
N LEU A 339 129.32 -104.38 -36.10
CA LEU A 339 128.43 -103.64 -37.03
C LEU A 339 126.94 -104.06 -36.93
N GLU A 340 125.94 -103.20 -36.69
CA GLU A 340 125.56 -101.83 -37.13
C GLU A 340 124.35 -101.89 -38.09
N HIS A 341 123.74 -100.71 -38.35
CA HIS A 341 122.45 -100.47 -39.03
C HIS A 341 121.24 -100.68 -38.09
N GLU A 342 120.47 -99.68 -37.68
CA GLU A 342 120.18 -98.35 -38.27
C GLU A 342 119.45 -98.37 -39.63
N LEU A 343 118.76 -97.25 -39.90
CA LEU A 343 118.00 -96.85 -41.09
C LEU A 343 116.46 -97.06 -40.97
N LEU A 344 115.68 -96.02 -40.60
CA LEU A 344 115.11 -94.93 -41.45
C LEU A 344 113.93 -95.43 -42.34
N LYS A 345 112.89 -94.65 -42.73
CA LYS A 345 112.62 -93.20 -42.71
C LYS A 345 111.12 -92.91 -42.95
N ARG A 346 110.58 -91.81 -42.39
CA ARG A 346 109.49 -90.93 -42.96
C ARG A 346 108.05 -91.51 -43.10
N ALA A 347 106.96 -90.72 -43.19
CA ALA A 347 106.69 -89.30 -42.87
C ALA A 347 105.17 -88.96 -42.95
N PHE A 348 104.85 -87.67 -42.77
CA PHE A 348 103.60 -86.94 -43.12
C PHE A 348 102.38 -87.02 -42.18
N LEU A 349 102.32 -86.02 -41.29
CA LEU A 349 101.25 -85.00 -41.20
C LEU A 349 99.83 -85.37 -41.68
N CYS A 350 98.85 -85.46 -40.76
CA CYS A 350 97.91 -84.35 -40.46
C CYS A 350 96.74 -84.78 -39.55
N GLY A 351 96.27 -83.87 -38.67
CA GLY A 351 94.85 -83.76 -38.33
C GLY A 351 94.35 -84.24 -36.95
N VAL A 352 93.62 -83.34 -36.28
CA VAL A 352 92.35 -83.58 -35.55
C VAL A 352 92.34 -84.43 -34.26
N VAL A 353 92.24 -83.73 -33.13
CA VAL A 353 91.51 -84.04 -31.87
C VAL A 353 91.86 -85.31 -31.06
N PRO A 354 92.16 -85.19 -29.75
CA PRO A 354 92.25 -86.35 -28.85
C PRO A 354 90.87 -86.86 -28.41
N PHE A 355 90.47 -88.04 -28.88
CA PHE A 355 89.46 -88.87 -28.22
C PHE A 355 90.14 -89.82 -27.23
N SER A 356 89.67 -89.89 -25.97
CA SER A 356 89.64 -91.15 -25.19
C SER A 356 88.95 -90.99 -23.83
N HIS A 357 88.26 -92.08 -23.45
CA HIS A 357 87.32 -92.31 -22.33
C HIS A 357 85.85 -92.05 -22.72
N VAL A 358 85.06 -93.05 -23.14
CA VAL A 358 85.17 -94.53 -22.98
C VAL A 358 85.24 -94.96 -21.51
N ILE A 359 84.10 -95.32 -20.92
CA ILE A 359 83.90 -96.66 -20.31
C ILE A 359 82.43 -96.88 -19.92
N VAL A 360 81.87 -97.98 -20.44
CA VAL A 360 80.80 -98.85 -19.88
C VAL A 360 79.46 -98.20 -19.49
N CYS A 361 78.45 -98.42 -20.34
CA CYS A 361 77.08 -98.61 -19.90
C CYS A 361 77.02 -99.82 -18.95
N ARG A 362 76.54 -99.65 -17.72
CA ARG A 362 76.42 -100.77 -16.76
C ARG A 362 75.14 -101.55 -17.05
N THR A 363 75.26 -102.64 -17.81
CA THR A 363 74.14 -103.55 -18.09
C THR A 363 73.70 -104.30 -16.84
N SER A 364 72.43 -104.16 -16.46
CA SER A 364 71.68 -105.15 -15.69
C SER A 364 70.67 -105.81 -16.64
N ALA A 365 70.87 -107.08 -16.97
CA ALA A 365 70.04 -107.76 -17.96
C ALA A 365 68.68 -108.17 -17.39
N SER A 366 67.63 -107.82 -18.12
CA SER A 366 66.34 -108.52 -18.13
C SER A 366 65.86 -108.47 -19.58
N ASP A 367 65.89 -109.62 -20.26
CA ASP A 367 65.70 -109.73 -21.70
C ASP A 367 64.26 -109.44 -22.18
N VAL A 368 64.05 -109.62 -23.50
CA VAL A 368 62.81 -109.45 -24.26
C VAL A 368 62.51 -108.02 -24.72
N SER A 369 63.23 -107.62 -25.78
CA SER A 369 62.66 -106.73 -26.80
C SER A 369 62.12 -107.58 -27.97
N PRO A 370 60.84 -107.49 -28.34
CA PRO A 370 60.33 -107.97 -29.63
C PRO A 370 60.97 -107.20 -30.80
N PRO A 371 60.88 -107.71 -32.05
CA PRO A 371 61.58 -107.10 -33.19
C PRO A 371 61.03 -105.72 -33.59
N CYS A 372 61.90 -104.90 -34.17
CA CYS A 372 61.57 -103.54 -34.61
C CYS A 372 60.51 -103.54 -35.73
N CYS A 373 59.27 -103.18 -35.41
CA CYS A 373 58.25 -102.83 -36.39
C CYS A 373 58.39 -101.34 -36.76
N PRO A 374 58.82 -100.97 -37.99
CA PRO A 374 58.96 -99.57 -38.39
C PRO A 374 57.63 -98.81 -38.43
N PHE A 375 56.50 -99.52 -38.39
CA PHE A 375 55.16 -98.95 -38.23
C PHE A 375 55.01 -98.16 -36.91
N LEU A 376 55.51 -98.69 -35.79
CA LEU A 376 55.31 -98.07 -34.48
C LEU A 376 56.07 -96.74 -34.34
N GLN A 377 57.32 -96.66 -34.83
CA GLN A 377 58.05 -95.38 -34.84
C GLN A 377 57.39 -94.34 -35.78
N ALA A 378 56.77 -94.78 -36.88
CA ALA A 378 56.03 -93.87 -37.76
C ALA A 378 54.72 -93.37 -37.13
N GLU A 379 54.04 -94.21 -36.33
CA GLU A 379 52.85 -93.82 -35.56
C GLU A 379 53.21 -92.93 -34.36
N GLU A 380 54.29 -93.22 -33.62
CA GLU A 380 54.80 -92.35 -32.56
C GLU A 380 55.23 -90.97 -33.08
N ALA A 381 55.94 -90.91 -34.22
CA ALA A 381 56.30 -89.66 -34.87
C ALA A 381 55.05 -88.85 -35.27
N ARG A 382 54.07 -89.49 -35.91
CA ARG A 382 52.78 -88.84 -36.25
C ARG A 382 52.00 -88.39 -35.01
N HIS A 383 52.04 -89.15 -33.92
CA HIS A 383 51.42 -88.73 -32.66
C HIS A 383 52.13 -87.51 -32.06
N GLN A 384 53.45 -87.41 -32.15
CA GLN A 384 54.21 -86.23 -31.75
C GLN A 384 53.90 -85.02 -32.65
N GLU A 385 53.87 -85.19 -33.98
CA GLU A 385 53.45 -84.16 -34.94
C GLU A 385 52.04 -83.64 -34.64
N ILE A 386 51.08 -84.54 -34.36
CA ILE A 386 49.70 -84.17 -34.00
C ILE A 386 49.65 -83.46 -32.63
N GLN A 387 50.46 -83.85 -31.65
CA GLN A 387 50.53 -83.16 -30.35
C GLN A 387 51.15 -81.77 -30.47
N VAL A 388 52.22 -81.60 -31.25
CA VAL A 388 52.84 -80.29 -31.53
C VAL A 388 51.88 -79.40 -32.31
N ALA A 389 51.23 -79.91 -33.36
CA ALA A 389 50.25 -79.15 -34.13
C ALA A 389 49.03 -78.71 -33.31
N ARG A 390 48.58 -79.52 -32.34
CA ARG A 390 47.55 -79.14 -31.37
C ARG A 390 48.05 -78.07 -30.41
N PHE A 391 49.22 -78.26 -29.79
CA PHE A 391 49.80 -77.27 -28.89
C PHE A 391 50.02 -75.91 -29.58
N GLU A 392 50.50 -75.90 -30.83
CA GLU A 392 50.61 -74.69 -31.63
C GLU A 392 49.24 -74.04 -31.92
N ALA A 393 48.21 -74.82 -32.20
CA ALA A 393 46.85 -74.29 -32.41
C ALA A 393 46.26 -73.71 -31.12
N ASP A 394 46.42 -74.41 -29.99
CA ASP A 394 45.96 -73.97 -28.67
C ASP A 394 46.69 -72.69 -28.22
N VAL A 395 48.00 -72.59 -28.47
CA VAL A 395 48.79 -71.36 -28.22
C VAL A 395 48.31 -70.21 -29.11
N LYS A 396 48.11 -70.43 -30.42
CA LYS A 396 47.60 -69.39 -31.34
C LYS A 396 46.22 -68.91 -30.92
N GLN A 397 45.28 -69.81 -30.60
CA GLN A 397 43.96 -69.44 -30.08
C GLN A 397 44.05 -68.70 -28.74
N ALA A 398 44.95 -69.10 -27.83
CA ALA A 398 45.17 -68.41 -26.56
C ALA A 398 45.80 -67.02 -26.74
N GLU A 399 46.58 -66.77 -27.79
CA GLU A 399 47.11 -65.46 -28.13
C GLU A 399 46.07 -64.58 -28.83
N GLU A 400 45.31 -65.12 -29.77
CA GLU A 400 44.17 -64.46 -30.41
C GLU A 400 43.11 -64.03 -29.37
N ALA A 401 42.75 -64.91 -28.44
CA ALA A 401 41.84 -64.59 -27.34
C ALA A 401 42.38 -63.46 -26.43
N LYS A 402 43.69 -63.42 -26.14
CA LYS A 402 44.33 -62.32 -25.40
C LYS A 402 44.31 -61.02 -26.19
N GLN A 403 44.49 -61.06 -27.52
CA GLN A 403 44.41 -59.87 -28.38
C GLN A 403 42.97 -59.34 -28.47
N LEU A 404 41.98 -60.21 -28.69
CA LEU A 404 40.56 -59.86 -28.70
C LEU A 404 40.10 -59.29 -27.35
N SER A 405 40.52 -59.88 -26.23
CA SER A 405 40.26 -59.36 -24.88
C SER A 405 40.83 -57.95 -24.68
N ARG A 406 42.07 -57.69 -25.12
CA ARG A 406 42.67 -56.35 -25.08
C ARG A 406 41.93 -55.34 -25.95
N LEU A 407 41.49 -55.73 -27.15
CA LEU A 407 40.71 -54.87 -28.04
C LEU A 407 39.33 -54.55 -27.47
N ALA A 408 38.62 -55.54 -26.93
CA ALA A 408 37.33 -55.35 -26.27
C ALA A 408 37.44 -54.38 -25.06
N MET A 409 38.45 -54.56 -24.22
CA MET A 409 38.73 -53.64 -23.10
C MET A 409 39.05 -52.22 -23.59
N GLN A 410 39.82 -52.07 -24.67
CA GLN A 410 40.11 -50.74 -25.26
C GLN A 410 38.87 -50.07 -25.85
N LEU A 411 37.92 -50.84 -26.42
CA LEU A 411 36.64 -50.31 -26.90
C LEU A 411 35.75 -49.86 -25.74
N GLN A 412 35.58 -50.69 -24.71
CA GLN A 412 34.83 -50.33 -23.50
C GLN A 412 35.39 -49.08 -22.80
N LEU A 413 36.72 -48.93 -22.72
CA LEU A 413 37.36 -47.74 -22.16
C LEU A 413 37.17 -46.48 -23.02
N LYS A 414 37.05 -46.61 -24.34
CA LYS A 414 36.68 -45.49 -25.24
C LYS A 414 35.21 -45.12 -25.04
N GLU A 415 34.31 -46.08 -25.14
CA GLU A 415 32.87 -45.86 -24.95
C GLU A 415 32.55 -45.26 -23.57
N SER A 416 33.19 -45.74 -22.51
CA SER A 416 33.05 -45.17 -21.16
C SER A 416 33.52 -43.71 -21.09
N ARG A 417 34.67 -43.40 -21.70
CA ARG A 417 35.22 -42.04 -21.78
C ARG A 417 34.33 -41.11 -22.60
N ASP A 418 33.85 -41.56 -23.75
CA ASP A 418 33.03 -40.74 -24.65
C ASP A 418 31.64 -40.47 -24.04
N ASN A 419 31.02 -41.48 -23.40
CA ASN A 419 29.82 -41.29 -22.59
C ASN A 419 30.04 -40.30 -21.42
N GLN A 420 31.19 -40.35 -20.74
CA GLN A 420 31.52 -39.39 -19.67
C GLN A 420 31.73 -37.96 -20.22
N VAL A 421 32.33 -37.82 -21.42
CA VAL A 421 32.47 -36.54 -22.11
C VAL A 421 31.11 -35.99 -22.53
N GLU A 422 30.21 -36.82 -23.07
CA GLU A 422 28.84 -36.41 -23.39
C GLU A 422 28.04 -36.01 -22.15
N ALA A 423 28.11 -36.78 -21.06
CA ALA A 423 27.46 -36.43 -19.80
C ALA A 423 27.91 -35.04 -19.31
N LYS A 424 29.22 -34.74 -19.36
CA LYS A 424 29.76 -33.42 -19.01
C LYS A 424 29.53 -32.32 -20.06
N ARG A 425 29.09 -32.65 -21.28
CA ARG A 425 28.55 -31.66 -22.23
C ARG A 425 27.11 -31.30 -21.85
N ARG A 426 26.25 -32.31 -21.67
CA ARG A 426 24.85 -32.14 -21.25
C ARG A 426 24.74 -31.37 -19.92
N GLU A 427 25.57 -31.69 -18.93
CA GLU A 427 25.67 -30.98 -17.64
C GLU A 427 26.07 -29.49 -17.80
N LYS A 428 26.91 -29.16 -18.79
CA LYS A 428 27.27 -27.76 -19.10
C LYS A 428 26.18 -27.04 -19.88
N GLU A 429 25.39 -27.76 -20.65
CA GLU A 429 24.24 -27.22 -21.39
C GLU A 429 23.07 -26.95 -20.45
N THR A 430 22.75 -27.84 -19.50
CA THR A 430 21.71 -27.57 -18.47
C THR A 430 22.09 -26.37 -17.61
N LYS A 431 23.33 -26.31 -17.10
CA LYS A 431 23.81 -25.16 -16.30
C LYS A 431 23.74 -23.84 -17.07
N ARG A 432 24.09 -23.84 -18.37
CA ARG A 432 23.90 -22.65 -19.22
C ARG A 432 22.44 -22.25 -19.39
N MET A 433 21.52 -23.21 -19.53
CA MET A 433 20.09 -22.92 -19.61
C MET A 433 19.53 -22.41 -18.28
N GLU A 434 20.01 -22.93 -17.15
CA GLU A 434 19.72 -22.45 -15.79
C GLU A 434 20.24 -21.01 -15.58
N ASP A 435 21.50 -20.73 -15.95
CA ASP A 435 22.10 -19.39 -15.92
C ASP A 435 21.31 -18.38 -16.77
N ILE A 436 20.90 -18.79 -17.99
CA ILE A 436 20.08 -17.96 -18.89
C ILE A 436 18.69 -17.69 -18.29
N ALA A 437 18.02 -18.73 -17.77
CA ALA A 437 16.71 -18.59 -17.14
C ALA A 437 16.77 -17.70 -15.88
N TYR A 438 17.84 -17.82 -15.09
CA TYR A 438 18.09 -16.96 -13.93
C TYR A 438 18.37 -15.51 -14.35
N ALA A 439 19.19 -15.28 -15.36
CA ALA A 439 19.46 -13.95 -15.91
C ALA A 439 18.20 -13.31 -16.52
N GLU A 440 17.33 -14.09 -17.18
CA GLU A 440 16.02 -13.62 -17.64
C GLU A 440 15.08 -13.29 -16.47
N SER A 441 15.08 -14.10 -15.41
CA SER A 441 14.29 -13.84 -14.20
C SER A 441 14.71 -12.52 -13.55
N LEU A 442 16.03 -12.30 -13.38
CA LEU A 442 16.58 -11.04 -12.88
C LEU A 442 16.23 -9.84 -13.79
N ARG A 443 16.29 -9.99 -15.12
CA ARG A 443 15.86 -8.94 -16.06
C ARG A 443 14.37 -8.60 -15.92
N LYS A 444 13.51 -9.63 -15.82
CA LYS A 444 12.05 -9.45 -15.63
C LYS A 444 11.75 -8.78 -14.28
N ALA A 445 12.45 -9.18 -13.21
CA ALA A 445 12.34 -8.56 -11.89
C ALA A 445 12.82 -7.09 -11.88
N ALA A 446 13.94 -6.77 -12.54
CA ALA A 446 14.44 -5.40 -12.66
C ALA A 446 13.48 -4.48 -13.44
N VAL A 447 12.92 -4.96 -14.55
CA VAL A 447 11.92 -4.22 -15.34
C VAL A 447 10.63 -4.00 -14.53
N ALA A 448 10.17 -5.00 -13.76
CA ALA A 448 9.02 -4.86 -12.89
C ALA A 448 9.26 -3.84 -11.76
N ALA A 449 10.41 -3.91 -11.08
CA ALA A 449 10.78 -2.97 -10.03
C ALA A 449 10.89 -1.52 -10.55
N GLN A 450 11.45 -1.33 -11.74
CA GLN A 450 11.55 0.00 -12.35
C GLN A 450 10.17 0.54 -12.78
N ALA A 451 9.30 -0.30 -13.34
CA ALA A 451 7.92 0.08 -13.66
C ALA A 451 7.10 0.49 -12.41
N ASP A 452 7.34 -0.15 -11.25
CA ASP A 452 6.70 0.22 -10.00
C ASP A 452 7.28 1.50 -9.38
N GLU A 453 8.58 1.81 -9.55
CA GLU A 453 9.10 3.14 -9.21
C GLU A 453 8.56 4.24 -10.13
N ASP A 454 8.47 4.01 -11.44
CA ASP A 454 7.85 4.95 -12.38
C ASP A 454 6.39 5.22 -12.03
N ARG A 455 5.62 4.19 -11.62
CA ARG A 455 4.27 4.35 -11.07
C ARG A 455 4.24 5.21 -9.82
N LYS A 456 5.11 4.96 -8.83
CA LYS A 456 5.23 5.77 -7.61
C LYS A 456 5.57 7.24 -7.92
N ILE A 457 6.43 7.48 -8.92
CA ILE A 457 6.80 8.81 -9.39
C ILE A 457 5.61 9.50 -10.06
N GLN A 458 4.87 8.81 -10.94
CA GLN A 458 3.64 9.33 -11.55
C GLN A 458 2.57 9.65 -10.49
N GLU A 459 2.33 8.77 -9.52
CA GLU A 459 1.42 9.02 -8.39
C GLU A 459 1.82 10.26 -7.59
N ARG A 460 3.11 10.39 -7.23
CA ARG A 460 3.63 11.58 -6.53
C ARG A 460 3.40 12.85 -7.35
N ARG A 461 3.65 12.80 -8.66
CA ARG A 461 3.40 13.93 -9.58
C ARG A 461 1.92 14.31 -9.67
N ILE A 462 1.02 13.33 -9.72
CA ILE A 462 -0.44 13.56 -9.71
C ILE A 462 -0.91 14.14 -8.37
N LYS A 463 -0.39 13.62 -7.24
CA LYS A 463 -0.70 14.13 -5.90
C LYS A 463 -0.25 15.58 -5.73
N LEU A 464 0.98 15.92 -6.15
CA LEU A 464 1.50 17.29 -6.16
C LEU A 464 0.70 18.21 -7.10
N TRP A 465 0.31 17.75 -8.29
CA TRP A 465 -0.50 18.52 -9.22
C TRP A 465 -1.89 18.84 -8.65
N LYS A 466 -2.55 17.88 -7.99
CA LYS A 466 -3.83 18.11 -7.30
C LYS A 466 -3.71 19.16 -6.19
N VAL A 467 -2.69 19.04 -5.33
CA VAL A 467 -2.42 20.05 -4.28
C VAL A 467 -2.19 21.43 -4.90
N GLY A 468 -1.51 21.53 -6.05
CA GLY A 468 -1.33 22.78 -6.78
C GLY A 468 -2.62 23.36 -7.37
N GLU A 469 -3.56 22.53 -7.83
CA GLU A 469 -4.89 22.98 -8.27
C GLU A 469 -5.77 23.42 -7.09
N ASP A 470 -5.76 22.68 -5.98
CA ASP A 470 -6.53 23.02 -4.78
C ASP A 470 -6.02 24.33 -4.14
N GLN A 471 -4.70 24.57 -4.12
CA GLN A 471 -4.10 25.84 -3.72
C GLN A 471 -4.52 27.00 -4.64
N LYS A 472 -4.57 26.80 -5.97
CA LYS A 472 -5.11 27.82 -6.89
C LYS A 472 -6.59 28.10 -6.65
N ARG A 473 -7.38 27.07 -6.32
CA ARG A 473 -8.81 27.25 -6.00
C ARG A 473 -8.98 28.06 -4.73
N GLN A 474 -8.29 27.71 -3.65
CA GLN A 474 -8.30 28.47 -2.39
C GLN A 474 -7.83 29.92 -2.60
N ALA A 475 -6.82 30.15 -3.46
CA ALA A 475 -6.37 31.50 -3.79
C ALA A 475 -7.46 32.33 -4.51
N ARG A 476 -8.23 31.72 -5.42
CA ARG A 476 -9.39 32.35 -6.08
C ARG A 476 -10.51 32.64 -5.08
N GLU A 477 -10.89 31.66 -4.24
CA GLU A 477 -11.91 31.82 -3.19
C GLU A 477 -11.52 32.94 -2.19
N GLN A 478 -10.24 33.07 -1.84
CA GLN A 478 -9.72 34.18 -1.04
C GLN A 478 -9.75 35.53 -1.80
N GLN A 479 -9.58 35.54 -3.11
CA GLN A 479 -9.64 36.75 -3.93
C GLN A 479 -11.10 37.22 -4.14
N GLU A 480 -12.03 36.29 -4.36
CA GLU A 480 -13.46 36.53 -4.50
C GLU A 480 -14.09 36.99 -3.17
N SER A 481 -13.76 36.34 -2.04
CA SER A 481 -14.20 36.80 -0.72
C SER A 481 -13.65 38.19 -0.36
N LYS A 482 -12.39 38.51 -0.69
CA LYS A 482 -11.84 39.87 -0.57
C LYS A 482 -12.54 40.88 -1.48
N LYS A 483 -12.98 40.47 -2.69
CA LYS A 483 -13.78 41.31 -3.60
C LYS A 483 -15.17 41.58 -3.01
N LEU A 484 -15.87 40.55 -2.53
CA LEU A 484 -17.17 40.67 -1.86
C LEU A 484 -17.10 41.52 -0.58
N GLN A 485 -16.02 41.43 0.20
CA GLN A 485 -15.79 42.30 1.35
C GLN A 485 -15.65 43.78 0.94
N ARG A 486 -14.91 44.07 -0.14
CA ARG A 486 -14.79 45.43 -0.68
C ARG A 486 -16.12 45.95 -1.25
N GLU A 487 -16.88 45.10 -1.93
CA GLU A 487 -18.19 45.46 -2.48
C GLU A 487 -19.20 45.76 -1.36
N ARG A 488 -19.21 44.97 -0.27
CA ARG A 488 -20.01 45.27 0.93
C ARG A 488 -19.60 46.56 1.61
N ALA A 489 -18.30 46.81 1.78
CA ALA A 489 -17.81 48.06 2.36
C ALA A 489 -18.23 49.28 1.51
N LEU A 490 -18.14 49.20 0.18
CA LEU A 490 -18.61 50.25 -0.73
C LEU A 490 -20.15 50.41 -0.71
N GLU A 491 -20.91 49.35 -0.47
CA GLU A 491 -22.36 49.47 -0.22
C GLU A 491 -22.69 50.10 1.13
N GLU A 492 -21.93 49.81 2.17
CA GLU A 492 -22.07 50.40 3.50
C GLU A 492 -21.69 51.89 3.49
N GLU A 493 -20.63 52.27 2.78
CA GLU A 493 -20.26 53.68 2.51
C GLU A 493 -21.38 54.41 1.74
N ARG A 494 -21.97 53.78 0.70
CA ARG A 494 -23.11 54.35 -0.03
C ARG A 494 -24.33 54.54 0.87
N LYS A 495 -24.71 53.52 1.66
CA LYS A 495 -25.82 53.59 2.63
C LYS A 495 -25.56 54.68 3.68
N ALA A 496 -24.34 54.81 4.19
CA ALA A 496 -23.97 55.88 5.11
C ALA A 496 -24.08 57.27 4.47
N HIS A 497 -23.63 57.43 3.23
CA HIS A 497 -23.75 58.67 2.46
C HIS A 497 -25.21 59.04 2.16
N ASP A 498 -26.05 58.08 1.80
CA ASP A 498 -27.48 58.32 1.52
C ASP A 498 -28.26 58.62 2.82
N ASN A 499 -27.91 57.97 3.95
CA ASN A 499 -28.42 58.35 5.28
C ASN A 499 -28.02 59.79 5.66
N LEU A 500 -26.79 60.22 5.35
CA LEU A 500 -26.35 61.61 5.57
C LEU A 500 -27.14 62.59 4.70
N ARG A 501 -27.41 62.24 3.43
CA ARG A 501 -28.29 63.05 2.56
C ARG A 501 -29.72 63.13 3.09
N GLU A 502 -30.28 62.05 3.62
CA GLU A 502 -31.62 62.08 4.21
C GLU A 502 -31.66 62.92 5.49
N ALA A 503 -30.61 62.87 6.33
CA ALA A 503 -30.45 63.75 7.48
C ALA A 503 -30.35 65.23 7.08
N ASP A 504 -29.52 65.57 6.08
CA ASP A 504 -29.43 66.94 5.52
C ASP A 504 -30.78 67.42 4.97
N LEU A 505 -31.55 66.56 4.28
CA LEU A 505 -32.89 66.87 3.77
C LEU A 505 -33.92 67.06 4.89
N MET A 506 -33.85 66.29 5.98
CA MET A 506 -34.69 66.50 7.16
C MET A 506 -34.34 67.82 7.86
N LEU A 507 -33.05 68.16 7.97
CA LEU A 507 -32.59 69.44 8.52
C LEU A 507 -33.09 70.63 7.70
N GLN A 508 -33.07 70.52 6.36
CA GLN A 508 -33.65 71.54 5.47
C GLN A 508 -35.15 71.72 5.68
N ARG A 509 -35.92 70.62 5.74
CA ARG A 509 -37.37 70.65 5.99
C ARG A 509 -37.70 71.30 7.33
N PHE A 510 -36.96 70.97 8.39
CA PHE A 510 -37.10 71.57 9.71
C PHE A 510 -36.79 73.07 9.69
N ALA A 511 -35.73 73.49 9.00
CA ALA A 511 -35.39 74.91 8.83
C ALA A 511 -36.47 75.68 8.06
N ASP A 512 -37.07 75.11 7.01
CA ASP A 512 -38.18 75.73 6.27
C ASP A 512 -39.45 75.84 7.13
N GLN A 513 -39.79 74.81 7.91
CA GLN A 513 -40.90 74.87 8.87
C GLN A 513 -40.68 75.95 9.93
N GLY A 514 -39.46 76.07 10.45
CA GLY A 514 -39.08 77.15 11.40
C GLY A 514 -39.17 78.54 10.78
N ILE A 515 -38.74 78.72 9.52
CA ILE A 515 -38.86 79.99 8.78
C ILE A 515 -40.34 80.31 8.50
N ALA A 516 -41.16 79.32 8.16
CA ALA A 516 -42.59 79.50 7.94
C ALA A 516 -43.34 79.88 9.23
N ALA A 517 -43.04 79.22 10.35
CA ALA A 517 -43.58 79.57 11.66
C ALA A 517 -43.17 80.98 12.10
N ALA A 518 -41.89 81.35 11.93
CA ALA A 518 -41.42 82.70 12.23
C ALA A 518 -42.12 83.78 11.36
N LYS A 519 -42.36 83.49 10.08
CA LYS A 519 -43.15 84.35 9.18
C LYS A 519 -44.61 84.48 9.64
N ALA A 520 -45.24 83.39 10.10
CA ALA A 520 -46.63 83.40 10.58
C ALA A 520 -46.83 84.16 11.91
N VAL A 521 -45.83 84.15 12.80
CA VAL A 521 -45.87 84.86 14.10
C VAL A 521 -45.33 86.31 13.98
N GLY A 522 -44.89 86.75 12.80
CA GLY A 522 -44.35 88.09 12.57
C GLY A 522 -42.94 88.33 13.14
N ALA A 523 -42.23 87.26 13.50
CA ALA A 523 -40.87 87.32 14.05
C ALA A 523 -39.80 87.53 12.95
N GLU A 524 -38.55 87.85 13.33
CA GLU A 524 -37.49 88.22 12.38
C GLU A 524 -36.87 87.02 11.63
N TRP A 525 -37.65 86.44 10.73
CA TRP A 525 -37.31 85.29 9.89
C TRP A 525 -36.07 85.48 9.00
N ARG A 526 -35.61 86.71 8.76
CA ARG A 526 -34.43 87.02 7.94
C ARG A 526 -33.13 86.45 8.53
N ILE A 527 -33.04 86.33 9.85
CA ILE A 527 -31.90 85.72 10.53
C ILE A 527 -31.89 84.21 10.30
N LEU A 528 -33.04 83.55 10.45
CA LEU A 528 -33.20 82.11 10.18
C LEU A 528 -32.94 81.78 8.71
N GLU A 529 -33.36 82.62 7.77
CA GLU A 529 -33.10 82.42 6.34
C GLU A 529 -31.61 82.61 5.99
N LYS A 530 -30.89 83.52 6.66
CA LYS A 530 -29.42 83.60 6.60
C LYS A 530 -28.74 82.38 7.22
N ALA A 531 -29.26 81.84 8.33
CA ALA A 531 -28.73 80.64 8.96
C ALA A 531 -28.89 79.41 8.06
N LYS A 532 -30.09 79.21 7.46
CA LYS A 532 -30.31 78.16 6.45
C LYS A 532 -29.33 78.29 5.29
N LYS A 533 -29.11 79.51 4.76
CA LYS A 533 -28.17 79.78 3.65
C LYS A 533 -26.68 79.59 4.03
N ARG A 534 -26.33 79.51 5.32
CA ARG A 534 -24.99 79.09 5.79
C ARG A 534 -24.92 77.58 5.94
N LEU A 535 -25.84 76.97 6.68
CA LEU A 535 -25.93 75.51 6.86
C LEU A 535 -25.99 74.77 5.52
N LEU A 536 -26.70 75.31 4.50
CA LEU A 536 -26.72 74.74 3.16
C LEU A 536 -25.32 74.68 2.50
N ARG A 537 -24.47 75.70 2.71
CA ARG A 537 -23.10 75.76 2.19
C ARG A 537 -22.10 74.92 2.99
N GLU A 538 -22.49 74.51 4.19
CA GLU A 538 -21.72 73.63 5.08
C GLU A 538 -22.22 72.16 4.98
N SER A 539 -23.37 71.92 4.34
CA SER A 539 -23.97 70.60 4.17
C SER A 539 -23.30 69.78 3.06
N SER A 540 -23.46 68.46 3.12
CA SER A 540 -22.78 67.53 2.21
C SER A 540 -23.21 67.66 0.74
N LEU A 541 -24.39 68.25 0.50
CA LEU A 541 -25.08 68.27 -0.79
C LEU A 541 -24.44 69.18 -1.84
N ASP A 542 -23.72 70.24 -1.43
CA ASP A 542 -23.14 71.25 -2.34
C ASP A 542 -21.63 71.01 -2.62
N SER A 543 -21.07 69.90 -2.11
CA SER A 543 -19.69 69.49 -2.37
C SER A 543 -19.60 68.54 -3.58
N PRO A 544 -19.01 68.95 -4.72
CA PRO A 544 -18.76 68.02 -5.83
C PRO A 544 -17.77 66.93 -5.41
N PRO A 545 -17.91 65.68 -5.90
CA PRO A 545 -17.04 64.57 -5.50
C PRO A 545 -15.59 64.90 -5.87
N ARG A 546 -14.73 65.04 -4.85
CA ARG A 546 -13.34 65.45 -5.01
C ARG A 546 -12.53 64.30 -5.60
N SER A 547 -12.49 64.23 -6.92
CA SER A 547 -11.88 63.14 -7.72
C SER A 547 -10.37 63.03 -7.50
N LYS A 548 -9.98 62.31 -6.44
CA LYS A 548 -8.60 61.87 -6.20
C LYS A 548 -8.17 60.74 -7.15
N ASN A 549 -8.29 60.99 -8.45
CA ASN A 549 -7.43 60.36 -9.45
C ASN A 549 -6.12 61.15 -9.48
N ALA A 550 -5.31 61.00 -8.42
CA ALA A 550 -4.01 61.63 -8.29
C ALA A 550 -3.08 60.69 -7.50
N ASP A 551 -2.01 60.28 -8.15
CA ASP A 551 -1.12 59.18 -7.81
C ASP A 551 -0.58 59.20 -6.37
N SER A 552 -0.85 58.14 -5.61
CA SER A 552 -0.06 57.76 -4.43
C SER A 552 -0.20 56.28 -4.13
N GLY A 553 0.91 55.55 -4.06
CA GLY A 553 0.93 54.17 -3.53
C GLY A 553 1.05 53.03 -4.54
N THR A 554 1.92 53.15 -5.54
CA THR A 554 2.58 51.96 -6.14
C THR A 554 3.48 51.30 -5.09
N ALA A 555 2.85 50.63 -4.12
CA ALA A 555 3.52 49.80 -3.12
C ALA A 555 3.96 48.49 -3.76
N THR A 556 4.98 48.56 -4.61
CA THR A 556 5.67 47.40 -5.17
C THR A 556 6.15 46.53 -4.00
N PRO A 557 5.73 45.26 -3.89
CA PRO A 557 6.33 44.37 -2.91
C PRO A 557 7.82 44.20 -3.28
N PRO A 558 8.77 44.47 -2.36
CA PRO A 558 10.17 44.25 -2.66
C PRO A 558 10.40 42.75 -2.86
N SER A 559 10.75 42.35 -4.08
CA SER A 559 11.29 41.02 -4.33
C SER A 559 12.49 40.80 -3.42
N PRO A 560 12.60 39.67 -2.70
CA PRO A 560 13.78 39.37 -1.92
C PRO A 560 14.97 39.19 -2.87
N MET A 561 15.81 40.21 -2.97
CA MET A 561 17.10 40.07 -3.64
C MET A 561 17.93 39.07 -2.85
N LEU A 562 18.12 37.89 -3.42
CA LEU A 562 19.15 36.97 -3.00
C LEU A 562 20.50 37.64 -3.23
N CYS A 563 21.08 38.21 -2.17
CA CYS A 563 22.46 38.70 -2.22
C CYS A 563 23.38 37.51 -2.49
N MET A 564 23.92 37.45 -3.71
CA MET A 564 25.12 36.66 -3.98
C MET A 564 26.30 37.33 -3.28
N GLU A 565 26.54 36.98 -2.02
CA GLU A 565 27.87 37.13 -1.46
C GLU A 565 28.79 36.11 -2.14
N GLN A 566 29.52 36.58 -3.15
CA GLN A 566 30.68 35.85 -3.68
C GLN A 566 31.80 35.90 -2.63
N CYS A 567 31.81 34.94 -1.71
CA CYS A 567 32.98 34.67 -0.88
C CYS A 567 33.77 33.50 -1.48
N SER A 568 35.04 33.71 -1.78
CA SER A 568 35.83 32.81 -2.62
C SER A 568 36.39 31.61 -1.86
N MET A 569 36.20 30.41 -2.43
CA MET A 569 37.07 29.26 -2.21
C MET A 569 37.54 28.75 -3.56
N TYR A 570 38.86 28.65 -3.73
CA TYR A 570 39.51 28.28 -4.99
C TYR A 570 39.40 26.77 -5.26
N PRO A 571 39.39 26.32 -6.52
CA PRO A 571 39.41 24.89 -6.84
C PRO A 571 40.79 24.27 -6.53
N GLY A 572 40.82 23.31 -5.62
CA GLY A 572 42.00 22.49 -5.34
C GLY A 572 42.00 21.20 -6.16
N CYS A 573 42.88 21.08 -7.15
CA CYS A 573 43.12 19.82 -7.85
C CYS A 573 44.00 18.88 -7.01
N GLY A 574 43.55 17.63 -6.86
CA GLY A 574 44.32 16.50 -6.36
C GLY A 574 43.63 15.22 -6.88
N ALA A 575 44.05 14.62 -7.99
CA ALA A 575 45.33 13.95 -8.25
C ALA A 575 45.45 12.64 -7.45
N SER A 576 45.61 11.55 -8.18
CA SER A 576 45.64 10.17 -7.69
C SER A 576 46.96 9.77 -7.05
N VAL A 577 46.87 8.97 -5.98
CA VAL A 577 47.71 7.80 -5.74
C VAL A 577 46.77 6.64 -5.38
#